data_AF-N4UAN8-F1
#
_entry.id   AF-N4UAN8-F1
#
_cell.length_a   1.000
_cell.length_b   1.000
_cell.length_c   1.000
_cell.angle_alpha   90.00
_cell.angle_beta   90.00
_cell.angle_gamma   90.00
#
_symmetry.space_group_name_H-M   'P 1'
#
loop_
_entity.id
_entity.type
_entity.pdbx_description
1 polymer ?
#
loop_
_entity_poly.entity_id
_entity_poly.type
_entity_poly.pdbx_seq_one_letter_code
_entity_poly.pdbx_strand_id
1 'polypeptide(L)'
;MPQSSNEARILLALQALQNNPKLGIRRAASMYEVGYGTLRNRKNGIQSRGDWIPKSRKLSDLEENIIIQFILDLDSRGFPSRLRFVEEMANSLLADRDTPPNTIAKYGIRSDDIWNFDETGFMMGIIMAGMVVTGSERQGRPKSVQPGNREWITVIQAINAEGQSIAPFIIGAGQYHLANWYRECDLPGDWVIATSQNGWTNNELGLEWLKHFDRSTTKRSTGPYRLLILDGHESHHSADFERYCKDNKIITLCMPAHASHLLQPLDVGCFAVLKKAYGREIEHLIRCSITHISKTEFFPAFYAAFKATFTESNIRGGFRGAGLSPFDPEKVISKLDVQLRTPTPPEEAAKPSTSWTSKTPTTAIEAQSQSEYLERRIRRHKSSSPESIIEALKSSTKATKAAIHRLALVEARLKDLEQTNKIISRRRRGKRTRLQKGGTMTVQEASQVIDQMDVDTQLIAELSKSGGQGRSARPDVRRCGVCGKAGHNARTCQVVIEISGEEYSE
;
A
#
# COMPACT_ATOMS: atom_id res chain seq x y z
N MET A 1 -64.07 -5.97 21.98
CA MET A 1 -64.35 -4.97 20.94
C MET A 1 -63.26 -3.91 20.98
N PRO A 2 -62.49 -3.67 19.90
CA PRO A 2 -61.58 -2.53 19.84
C PRO A 2 -62.43 -1.24 19.85
N GLN A 3 -62.06 -0.25 20.65
CA GLN A 3 -62.68 1.07 20.54
C GLN A 3 -62.38 1.63 19.14
N SER A 4 -63.40 1.94 18.34
CA SER A 4 -63.15 2.58 17.05
C SER A 4 -62.43 3.90 17.28
N SER A 5 -61.34 4.11 16.53
CA SER A 5 -60.55 5.33 16.68
C SER A 5 -61.44 6.54 16.42
N ASN A 6 -61.17 7.64 17.12
CA ASN A 6 -61.92 8.88 16.95
C ASN A 6 -61.94 9.33 15.47
N GLU A 7 -60.85 9.05 14.76
CA GLU A 7 -60.69 9.37 13.35
C GLU A 7 -61.55 8.49 12.41
N ALA A 8 -61.74 7.22 12.72
CA ALA A 8 -62.65 6.36 11.96
C ALA A 8 -64.10 6.88 12.01
N ARG A 9 -64.53 7.41 13.15
CA ARG A 9 -65.86 8.05 13.29
C ARG A 9 -65.94 9.36 12.50
N ILE A 10 -64.86 10.12 12.43
CA ILE A 10 -64.78 11.36 11.62
C ILE A 10 -64.89 11.03 10.13
N LEU A 11 -64.21 9.98 9.64
CA LEU A 11 -64.33 9.52 8.25
C LEU A 11 -65.76 9.08 7.91
N LEU A 12 -66.41 8.30 8.78
CA LEU A 12 -67.81 7.91 8.61
C LEU A 12 -68.76 9.14 8.61
N ALA A 13 -68.51 10.12 9.47
CA ALA A 13 -69.29 11.37 9.51
C ALA A 13 -69.10 12.22 8.23
N LEU A 14 -67.90 12.25 7.64
CA LEU A 14 -67.64 12.91 6.36
C LEU A 14 -68.35 12.19 5.21
N GLN A 15 -68.30 10.86 5.17
CA GLN A 15 -69.01 10.05 4.18
C GLN A 15 -70.53 10.25 4.26
N ALA A 16 -71.10 10.35 5.47
CA ALA A 16 -72.51 10.67 5.67
C ALA A 16 -72.89 12.09 5.20
N LEU A 17 -72.00 13.08 5.39
CA LEU A 17 -72.18 14.44 4.87
C LEU A 17 -72.06 14.52 3.34
N GLN A 18 -71.31 13.61 2.72
CA GLN A 18 -71.19 13.51 1.27
C GLN A 18 -72.41 12.82 0.65
N ASN A 19 -72.92 11.76 1.30
CA ASN A 19 -74.05 10.98 0.83
C ASN A 19 -75.43 11.65 1.06
N ASN A 20 -75.53 12.62 1.98
CA ASN A 20 -76.77 13.34 2.25
C ASN A 20 -76.57 14.87 2.28
N PRO A 21 -76.84 15.58 1.17
CA PRO A 21 -76.67 17.04 1.09
C PRO A 21 -77.54 17.86 2.06
N LYS A 22 -78.61 17.27 2.63
CA LYS A 22 -79.47 17.92 3.64
C LYS A 22 -78.96 17.73 5.07
N LEU A 23 -77.90 16.95 5.28
CA LEU A 23 -77.34 16.69 6.61
C LEU A 23 -76.39 17.84 7.03
N GLY A 24 -76.77 18.60 8.05
CA GLY A 24 -75.94 19.67 8.60
C GLY A 24 -74.75 19.13 9.42
N ILE A 25 -73.58 19.79 9.34
CA ILE A 25 -72.33 19.37 10.00
C ILE A 25 -72.50 19.17 11.52
N ARG A 26 -73.29 20.02 12.21
CA ARG A 26 -73.60 19.83 13.66
C ARG A 26 -74.38 18.55 13.93
N ARG A 27 -75.29 18.18 13.04
CA ARG A 27 -76.11 16.96 13.17
C ARG A 27 -75.29 15.71 12.89
N ALA A 28 -74.42 15.74 11.87
CA ALA A 28 -73.44 14.67 11.64
C ALA A 28 -72.46 14.53 12.83
N ALA A 29 -71.94 15.64 13.36
CA ALA A 29 -71.06 15.62 14.54
C ALA A 29 -71.72 14.93 15.75
N SER A 30 -73.00 15.24 16.02
CA SER A 30 -73.77 14.60 17.08
C SER A 30 -74.12 13.13 16.79
N MET A 31 -74.37 12.75 15.53
CA MET A 31 -74.75 11.39 15.15
C MET A 31 -73.59 10.38 15.22
N TYR A 32 -72.35 10.85 15.02
CA TYR A 32 -71.15 10.01 15.00
C TYR A 32 -70.26 10.21 16.24
N GLU A 33 -70.73 10.95 17.25
CA GLU A 33 -70.02 11.26 18.50
C GLU A 33 -68.65 11.95 18.30
N VAL A 34 -68.56 12.85 17.31
CA VAL A 34 -67.31 13.56 16.98
C VAL A 34 -67.41 15.05 17.25
N GLY A 35 -66.30 15.67 17.66
CA GLY A 35 -66.25 17.12 17.91
C GLY A 35 -66.57 17.93 16.65
N TYR A 36 -67.56 18.83 16.72
CA TYR A 36 -67.99 19.67 15.59
C TYR A 36 -66.83 20.46 14.95
N GLY A 37 -65.93 21.01 15.76
CA GLY A 37 -64.74 21.71 15.27
C GLY A 37 -63.81 20.80 14.47
N THR A 38 -63.56 19.59 14.97
CA THR A 38 -62.72 18.58 14.30
C THR A 38 -63.33 18.14 12.96
N LEU A 39 -64.63 17.83 12.94
CA LEU A 39 -65.33 17.44 11.72
C LEU A 39 -65.35 18.57 10.67
N ARG A 40 -65.57 19.82 11.09
CA ARG A 40 -65.47 21.01 10.22
C ARG A 40 -64.07 21.17 9.65
N ASN A 41 -63.04 21.00 10.46
CA ASN A 41 -61.65 21.11 10.04
C ASN A 41 -61.29 20.04 9.00
N ARG A 42 -61.71 18.78 9.19
CA ARG A 42 -61.49 17.72 8.19
C ARG A 42 -62.25 17.95 6.89
N LYS A 43 -63.50 18.42 6.97
CA LYS A 43 -64.28 18.80 5.77
C LYS A 43 -63.58 19.91 4.97
N ASN A 44 -62.82 20.77 5.64
CA ASN A 44 -62.01 21.83 5.03
C ASN A 44 -60.58 21.40 4.66
N GLY A 45 -60.27 20.09 4.66
CA GLY A 45 -58.97 19.55 4.25
C GLY A 45 -57.83 19.66 5.27
N ILE A 46 -58.11 20.09 6.51
CA ILE A 46 -57.10 20.18 7.58
C ILE A 46 -56.89 18.77 8.16
N GLN A 47 -55.67 18.23 8.07
CA GLN A 47 -55.31 16.88 8.54
C GLN A 47 -55.25 16.76 10.09
N SER A 48 -55.12 15.52 10.58
CA SER A 48 -54.83 15.21 11.99
C SER A 48 -53.52 15.84 12.41
N ARG A 49 -53.36 16.18 13.69
CA ARG A 49 -52.00 16.37 14.25
C ARG A 49 -51.17 15.08 14.17
N GLY A 50 -51.79 13.90 14.21
CA GLY A 50 -51.12 12.61 14.05
C GLY A 50 -50.71 12.24 12.62
N ASP A 51 -51.33 12.87 11.61
CA ASP A 51 -51.05 12.66 10.18
C ASP A 51 -50.35 13.88 9.57
N TRP A 52 -49.99 14.86 10.41
CA TRP A 52 -49.36 16.10 9.98
C TRP A 52 -47.89 15.84 9.70
N ILE A 53 -47.51 15.88 8.41
CA ILE A 53 -46.12 15.74 7.99
C ILE A 53 -45.36 17.03 8.37
N PRO A 54 -44.30 16.96 9.20
CA PRO A 54 -43.52 18.13 9.55
C PRO A 54 -42.80 18.72 8.34
N LYS A 55 -42.78 20.05 8.22
CA LYS A 55 -41.97 20.75 7.19
C LYS A 55 -40.46 20.49 7.29
N SER A 56 -40.00 19.94 8.42
CA SER A 56 -38.61 19.54 8.68
C SER A 56 -38.29 18.09 8.27
N ARG A 57 -39.27 17.31 7.79
CA ARG A 57 -39.04 15.94 7.30
C ARG A 57 -38.22 16.00 6.01
N LYS A 58 -37.01 15.43 6.04
CA LYS A 58 -36.09 15.39 4.88
C LYS A 58 -36.35 14.20 3.95
N LEU A 59 -36.64 13.04 4.55
CA LEU A 59 -36.90 11.79 3.84
C LEU A 59 -38.36 11.70 3.37
N SER A 60 -38.58 10.99 2.28
CA SER A 60 -39.88 10.57 1.78
C SER A 60 -40.34 9.25 2.41
N ASP A 61 -41.62 8.91 2.23
CA ASP A 61 -42.17 7.63 2.69
C ASP A 61 -41.44 6.42 2.08
N LEU A 62 -40.91 6.54 0.86
CA LEU A 62 -40.15 5.47 0.22
C LEU A 62 -38.75 5.31 0.85
N GLU A 63 -38.03 6.41 1.06
CA GLU A 63 -36.70 6.41 1.69
C GLU A 63 -36.77 5.89 3.14
N GLU A 64 -37.80 6.27 3.90
CA GLU A 64 -38.05 5.71 5.25
C GLU A 64 -38.38 4.22 5.21
N ASN A 65 -39.15 3.74 4.22
CA ASN A 65 -39.40 2.30 4.05
C ASN A 65 -38.12 1.50 3.70
N ILE A 66 -37.20 2.07 2.91
CA ILE A 66 -35.89 1.46 2.64
C ILE A 66 -35.07 1.32 3.92
N ILE A 67 -35.06 2.36 4.77
CA ILE A 67 -34.38 2.33 6.08
C ILE A 67 -35.02 1.27 7.00
N ILE A 68 -36.35 1.13 7.01
CA ILE A 68 -37.04 0.09 7.78
C ILE A 68 -36.63 -1.31 7.31
N GLN A 69 -36.59 -1.56 6.00
CA GLN A 69 -36.14 -2.83 5.44
C GLN A 69 -34.67 -3.13 5.81
N PHE A 70 -33.79 -2.13 5.76
CA PHE A 70 -32.40 -2.26 6.19
C PHE A 70 -32.26 -2.61 7.68
N ILE A 71 -33.08 -2.04 8.56
CA ILE A 71 -33.08 -2.37 10.00
C ILE A 71 -33.57 -3.81 10.23
N LEU A 72 -34.62 -4.24 9.54
CA LEU A 72 -35.14 -5.62 9.62
C LEU A 72 -34.14 -6.64 9.07
N ASP A 73 -33.42 -6.29 8.01
CA ASP A 73 -32.35 -7.10 7.44
C ASP A 73 -31.18 -7.28 8.43
N LEU A 74 -30.72 -6.20 9.07
CA LEU A 74 -29.68 -6.26 10.11
C LEU A 74 -30.09 -7.17 11.28
N ASP A 75 -31.33 -7.03 11.78
CA ASP A 75 -31.86 -7.85 12.87
C ASP A 75 -31.94 -9.34 12.48
N SER A 76 -32.42 -9.63 11.27
CA SER A 76 -32.51 -11.01 10.75
C SER A 76 -31.13 -11.71 10.64
N ARG A 77 -30.06 -10.93 10.45
CA ARG A 77 -28.67 -11.37 10.38
C ARG A 77 -27.96 -11.38 11.73
N GLY A 78 -28.63 -10.98 12.82
CA GLY A 78 -28.08 -10.92 14.18
C GLY A 78 -27.15 -9.74 14.44
N PHE A 79 -27.16 -8.70 13.59
CA PHE A 79 -26.37 -7.49 13.80
C PHE A 79 -27.18 -6.43 14.58
N PRO A 80 -26.64 -5.85 15.68
CA PRO A 80 -27.36 -4.86 16.45
C PRO A 80 -27.52 -3.55 15.66
N SER A 81 -28.77 -3.15 15.39
CA SER A 81 -29.11 -1.89 14.73
C SER A 81 -28.70 -0.68 15.58
N ARG A 82 -27.55 -0.07 15.25
CA ARG A 82 -27.07 1.16 15.91
C ARG A 82 -27.64 2.40 15.22
N LEU A 83 -27.99 3.43 16.00
CA LEU A 83 -28.46 4.72 15.48
C LEU A 83 -27.55 5.29 14.38
N ARG A 84 -26.24 5.16 14.55
CA ARG A 84 -25.23 5.58 13.56
C ARG A 84 -25.42 4.92 12.18
N PHE A 85 -25.74 3.63 12.11
CA PHE A 85 -25.94 2.94 10.82
C PHE A 85 -27.24 3.40 10.13
N VAL A 86 -28.27 3.73 10.91
CA VAL A 86 -29.53 4.29 10.43
C VAL A 86 -29.32 5.71 9.90
N GLU A 87 -28.51 6.51 10.60
CA GLU A 87 -28.10 7.86 10.19
C GLU A 87 -27.22 7.84 8.92
N GLU A 88 -26.24 6.94 8.84
CA GLU A 88 -25.41 6.74 7.65
C GLU A 88 -26.25 6.32 6.42
N MET A 89 -27.19 5.39 6.57
CA MET A 89 -28.13 4.99 5.50
C MET A 89 -29.05 6.15 5.08
N ALA A 90 -29.61 6.90 6.04
CA ALA A 90 -30.45 8.06 5.76
C ALA A 90 -29.69 9.16 5.01
N ASN A 91 -28.45 9.43 5.40
CA ASN A 91 -27.59 10.41 4.72
C ASN A 91 -27.18 9.93 3.32
N SER A 92 -26.97 8.63 3.10
CA SER A 92 -26.72 8.06 1.77
C SER A 92 -27.89 8.29 0.83
N LEU A 93 -29.12 7.96 1.25
CA LEU A 93 -30.33 8.16 0.44
C LEU A 93 -30.55 9.63 0.07
N LEU A 94 -30.26 10.56 1.00
CA LEU A 94 -30.31 12.00 0.72
C LEU A 94 -29.23 12.46 -0.26
N ALA A 95 -28.03 11.87 -0.26
CA ALA A 95 -26.97 12.17 -1.21
C ALA A 95 -27.27 11.59 -2.61
N ASP A 96 -27.85 10.39 -2.68
CA ASP A 96 -28.28 9.76 -3.92
C ASP A 96 -29.40 10.56 -4.61
N ARG A 97 -30.23 11.29 -3.85
CA ARG A 97 -31.35 12.10 -4.36
C ARG A 97 -30.95 13.25 -5.28
N ASP A 98 -29.77 13.85 -5.05
CA ASP A 98 -29.17 14.87 -5.92
C ASP A 98 -28.20 14.24 -6.97
N THR A 99 -27.99 12.93 -6.90
CA THR A 99 -27.13 12.18 -7.81
C THR A 99 -27.93 11.74 -9.03
N PRO A 100 -27.57 12.16 -10.25
CA PRO A 100 -28.28 11.75 -11.47
C PRO A 100 -28.01 10.28 -11.78
N PRO A 101 -28.89 9.59 -12.53
CA PRO A 101 -28.88 8.13 -12.72
C PRO A 101 -27.65 7.54 -13.44
N ASN A 102 -26.64 8.35 -13.74
CA ASN A 102 -25.25 7.93 -13.89
C ASN A 102 -24.35 9.18 -13.89
N THR A 103 -23.45 9.34 -12.91
CA THR A 103 -22.42 10.40 -12.90
C THR A 103 -21.57 10.36 -14.18
N ILE A 104 -21.26 9.15 -14.66
CA ILE A 104 -20.57 8.90 -15.94
C ILE A 104 -21.33 9.55 -17.11
N ALA A 105 -22.65 9.37 -17.17
CA ALA A 105 -23.48 9.91 -18.24
C ALA A 105 -23.66 11.43 -18.16
N LYS A 106 -23.88 11.99 -16.96
CA LYS A 106 -24.06 13.46 -16.79
C LYS A 106 -22.86 14.26 -17.27
N TYR A 107 -21.65 13.77 -16.99
CA TYR A 107 -20.42 14.50 -17.27
C TYR A 107 -19.66 13.99 -18.50
N GLY A 108 -20.23 13.03 -19.24
CA GLY A 108 -19.62 12.47 -20.45
C GLY A 108 -18.29 11.77 -20.18
N ILE A 109 -18.17 11.12 -19.02
CA ILE A 109 -16.93 10.50 -18.55
C ILE A 109 -16.67 9.23 -19.37
N ARG A 110 -15.46 9.11 -19.91
CA ARG A 110 -15.03 7.94 -20.68
C ARG A 110 -14.34 6.92 -19.78
N SER A 111 -14.26 5.67 -20.21
CA SER A 111 -13.61 4.59 -19.43
C SER A 111 -12.12 4.87 -19.13
N ASP A 112 -11.39 5.47 -20.08
CA ASP A 112 -10.01 5.93 -19.90
C ASP A 112 -9.86 7.09 -18.89
N ASP A 113 -10.96 7.79 -18.61
CA ASP A 113 -11.07 8.91 -17.66
C ASP A 113 -11.73 8.50 -16.32
N ILE A 114 -11.99 7.20 -16.09
CA ILE A 114 -12.40 6.65 -14.78
C ILE A 114 -11.17 6.16 -14.02
N TRP A 115 -10.80 6.90 -12.98
CA TRP A 115 -9.65 6.62 -12.13
C TRP A 115 -10.07 6.15 -10.74
N ASN A 116 -9.24 5.29 -10.15
CA ASN A 116 -9.24 4.97 -8.74
C ASN A 116 -7.86 5.25 -8.16
N PHE A 117 -7.80 5.81 -6.94
CA PHE A 117 -6.57 5.88 -6.16
C PHE A 117 -6.78 5.35 -4.75
N ASP A 118 -5.69 4.93 -4.12
CA ASP A 118 -5.65 4.34 -2.78
C ASP A 118 -4.22 4.45 -2.21
N GLU A 119 -4.08 4.29 -0.90
CA GLU A 119 -2.81 4.34 -0.15
C GLU A 119 -2.40 2.97 0.37
N THR A 120 -1.11 2.65 0.32
CA THR A 120 -0.59 1.43 0.94
C THR A 120 0.73 1.65 1.67
N GLY A 121 0.79 1.21 2.92
CA GLY A 121 2.03 1.13 3.70
C GLY A 121 2.88 -0.09 3.35
N PHE A 122 4.19 0.12 3.29
CA PHE A 122 5.23 -0.90 3.24
C PHE A 122 6.17 -0.75 4.43
N MET A 123 6.35 -1.81 5.22
CA MET A 123 7.37 -1.85 6.26
C MET A 123 8.67 -2.40 5.65
N MET A 124 9.71 -1.57 5.58
CA MET A 124 10.88 -1.85 4.71
C MET A 124 11.62 -3.16 5.03
N GLY A 125 11.70 -3.52 6.31
CA GLY A 125 12.40 -4.70 6.79
C GLY A 125 11.50 -5.87 7.18
N ILE A 126 10.27 -5.96 6.66
CA ILE A 126 9.41 -7.15 6.84
C ILE A 126 9.18 -7.90 5.53
N ILE A 127 9.49 -9.19 5.56
CA ILE A 127 9.11 -10.18 4.56
C ILE A 127 7.83 -10.91 4.98
N MET A 128 6.94 -11.16 4.00
CA MET A 128 5.75 -11.99 4.22
C MET A 128 6.12 -13.45 4.48
N ALA A 129 5.24 -14.17 5.17
CA ALA A 129 5.39 -15.61 5.37
C ALA A 129 5.34 -16.35 4.01
N GLY A 130 6.28 -17.26 3.80
CA GLY A 130 6.39 -18.08 2.59
C GLY A 130 6.49 -19.57 2.91
N MET A 131 6.09 -20.41 1.96
CA MET A 131 6.31 -21.85 2.04
C MET A 131 7.76 -22.18 1.70
N VAL A 132 8.44 -22.92 2.58
CA VAL A 132 9.84 -23.31 2.43
C VAL A 132 9.94 -24.84 2.37
N VAL A 133 10.64 -25.36 1.36
CA VAL A 133 11.00 -26.78 1.31
C VAL A 133 12.30 -26.97 2.09
N THR A 134 12.25 -27.76 3.16
CA THR A 134 13.41 -28.13 3.98
C THR A 134 13.71 -29.63 3.86
N GLY A 135 14.94 -30.03 4.19
CA GLY A 135 15.25 -31.44 4.37
C GLY A 135 14.45 -32.03 5.54
N SER A 136 14.13 -33.32 5.46
CA SER A 136 13.32 -34.05 6.45
C SER A 136 13.95 -34.12 7.84
N GLU A 137 15.27 -33.90 7.92
CA GLU A 137 16.03 -33.82 9.17
C GLU A 137 15.77 -32.53 9.97
N ARG A 138 15.14 -31.51 9.37
CA ARG A 138 14.82 -30.23 10.03
C ARG A 138 13.40 -30.26 10.59
N GLN A 139 13.27 -30.64 11.86
CA GLN A 139 12.00 -30.54 12.58
C GLN A 139 11.72 -29.10 13.06
N GLY A 140 10.47 -28.67 12.95
CA GLY A 140 9.98 -27.36 13.41
C GLY A 140 9.74 -26.33 12.29
N ARG A 141 8.98 -25.27 12.61
CA ARG A 141 8.74 -24.16 11.66
C ARG A 141 10.01 -23.30 11.54
N PRO A 142 10.66 -23.21 10.37
CA PRO A 142 11.85 -22.37 10.21
C PRO A 142 11.48 -20.89 10.42
N LYS A 143 12.20 -20.21 11.31
CA LYS A 143 12.03 -18.77 11.54
C LYS A 143 12.74 -18.01 10.43
N SER A 144 12.01 -17.18 9.69
CA SER A 144 12.63 -16.30 8.68
C SER A 144 13.36 -15.14 9.35
N VAL A 145 14.56 -14.80 8.87
CA VAL A 145 15.35 -13.70 9.41
C VAL A 145 14.74 -12.39 8.93
N GLN A 146 14.20 -11.60 9.87
CA GLN A 146 13.62 -10.28 9.60
C GLN A 146 14.72 -9.21 9.66
N PRO A 147 14.92 -8.37 8.62
CA PRO A 147 15.91 -7.28 8.58
C PRO A 147 15.84 -6.16 9.65
N GLY A 148 14.99 -6.30 10.67
CA GLY A 148 14.93 -5.42 11.85
C GLY A 148 14.34 -4.02 11.62
N ASN A 149 14.52 -3.40 10.45
CA ASN A 149 13.99 -2.06 10.18
C ASN A 149 12.46 -2.08 10.04
N ARG A 150 11.77 -1.45 10.99
CA ARG A 150 10.31 -1.31 11.02
C ARG A 150 9.79 0.04 10.54
N GLU A 151 10.65 0.86 9.95
CA GLU A 151 10.23 2.11 9.32
C GLU A 151 9.26 1.82 8.15
N TRP A 152 8.17 2.59 8.13
CA TRP A 152 7.15 2.54 7.10
C TRP A 152 7.45 3.54 5.97
N ILE A 153 7.05 3.16 4.76
CA ILE A 153 6.91 4.02 3.61
C ILE A 153 5.49 3.86 3.10
N THR A 154 4.79 4.99 2.93
CA THR A 154 3.45 5.02 2.33
C THR A 154 3.58 5.28 0.84
N VAL A 155 2.81 4.57 0.04
CA VAL A 155 2.74 4.76 -1.41
C VAL A 155 1.30 5.06 -1.77
N ILE A 156 1.07 6.23 -2.38
CA ILE A 156 -0.20 6.58 -2.99
C ILE A 156 -0.09 6.29 -4.48
N GLN A 157 -1.07 5.58 -5.03
CA GLN A 157 -1.09 5.15 -6.43
C GLN A 157 -2.45 5.37 -7.04
N ALA A 158 -2.52 5.75 -8.32
CA ALA A 158 -3.75 5.77 -9.10
C ALA A 158 -3.68 4.90 -10.35
N ILE A 159 -4.82 4.33 -10.73
CA ILE A 159 -5.03 3.47 -11.89
C ILE A 159 -6.36 3.81 -12.58
N ASN A 160 -6.49 3.58 -13.89
CA ASN A 160 -7.75 3.75 -14.60
C ASN A 160 -8.38 2.42 -15.03
N ALA A 161 -9.67 2.47 -15.36
CA ALA A 161 -10.46 1.31 -15.77
C ALA A 161 -9.89 0.62 -17.03
N GLU A 162 -9.16 1.35 -17.88
CA GLU A 162 -8.51 0.83 -19.08
C GLU A 162 -7.16 0.14 -18.85
N GLY A 163 -6.66 0.07 -17.62
CA GLY A 163 -5.43 -0.69 -17.30
C GLY A 163 -4.15 0.14 -17.22
N GLN A 164 -4.26 1.47 -17.17
CA GLN A 164 -3.11 2.37 -17.05
C GLN A 164 -2.87 2.77 -15.59
N SER A 165 -1.63 3.19 -15.29
CA SER A 165 -1.24 3.77 -14.01
C SER A 165 -0.56 5.13 -14.19
N ILE A 166 -0.64 5.98 -13.16
CA ILE A 166 0.27 7.13 -13.02
C ILE A 166 1.60 6.67 -12.37
N ALA A 167 2.60 7.55 -12.35
CA ALA A 167 3.79 7.32 -11.54
C ALA A 167 3.43 7.35 -10.03
N PRO A 168 3.99 6.46 -9.20
CA PRO A 168 3.70 6.41 -7.77
C PRO A 168 4.18 7.67 -7.04
N PHE A 169 3.47 8.00 -5.97
CA PHE A 169 3.82 9.07 -5.04
C PHE A 169 4.21 8.43 -3.71
N ILE A 170 5.49 8.53 -3.35
CA ILE A 170 6.10 7.73 -2.27
C ILE A 170 6.46 8.65 -1.09
N ILE A 171 5.77 8.50 0.04
CA ILE A 171 6.00 9.26 1.27
C ILE A 171 6.89 8.43 2.22
N GLY A 172 8.07 8.94 2.53
CA GLY A 172 8.97 8.34 3.51
C GLY A 172 9.18 9.25 4.72
N ALA A 173 9.35 8.67 5.91
CA ALA A 173 9.66 9.48 7.09
C ALA A 173 11.05 10.15 6.94
N GLY A 174 11.12 11.46 7.19
CA GLY A 174 12.35 12.24 7.05
C GLY A 174 12.13 13.75 7.06
N GLN A 175 13.22 14.49 7.28
CA GLN A 175 13.23 15.97 7.22
C GLN A 175 13.90 16.51 5.95
N TYR A 176 14.64 15.67 5.22
CA TYR A 176 15.45 16.09 4.07
C TYR A 176 15.42 15.01 2.98
N HIS A 177 15.35 15.46 1.74
CA HIS A 177 15.66 14.66 0.56
C HIS A 177 17.18 14.47 0.49
N LEU A 178 17.63 13.22 0.37
CA LEU A 178 19.05 12.88 0.33
C LEU A 178 19.46 12.44 -1.08
N ALA A 179 20.59 12.95 -1.57
CA ALA A 179 21.09 12.66 -2.92
C ALA A 179 21.24 11.16 -3.22
N ASN A 180 21.58 10.36 -2.21
CA ASN A 180 21.76 8.92 -2.35
C ASN A 180 20.44 8.12 -2.47
N TRP A 181 19.26 8.77 -2.38
CA TRP A 181 17.97 8.16 -2.74
C TRP A 181 17.68 8.20 -4.25
N TYR A 182 18.33 9.14 -4.95
CA TYR A 182 18.12 9.42 -6.38
C TYR A 182 19.32 8.97 -7.23
N ARG A 183 20.54 9.05 -6.69
CA ARG A 183 21.74 8.49 -7.34
C ARG A 183 21.70 6.96 -7.36
N GLU A 184 22.17 6.37 -8.47
CA GLU A 184 22.32 4.92 -8.66
C GLU A 184 21.03 4.09 -8.45
N CYS A 185 19.86 4.73 -8.56
CA CYS A 185 18.55 4.09 -8.51
C CYS A 185 17.86 4.41 -9.84
N ASP A 186 17.63 3.42 -10.70
CA ASP A 186 17.10 3.59 -12.07
C ASP A 186 15.59 3.92 -12.11
N LEU A 187 15.16 4.80 -11.19
CA LEU A 187 13.80 5.26 -11.02
C LEU A 187 13.41 6.18 -12.19
N PRO A 188 12.19 6.06 -12.73
CA PRO A 188 11.69 6.99 -13.74
C PRO A 188 11.60 8.44 -13.20
N GLY A 189 11.94 9.41 -14.05
CA GLY A 189 12.04 10.83 -13.66
C GLY A 189 10.74 11.46 -13.13
N ASP A 190 9.59 10.92 -13.53
CA ASP A 190 8.24 11.38 -13.17
C ASP A 190 7.73 10.81 -11.83
N TRP A 191 8.49 9.93 -11.17
CA TRP A 191 8.18 9.45 -9.83
C TRP A 191 8.37 10.55 -8.79
N VAL A 192 7.42 10.69 -7.86
CA VAL A 192 7.49 11.66 -6.77
C VAL A 192 7.89 10.97 -5.48
N ILE A 193 8.92 11.49 -4.83
CA ILE A 193 9.24 11.14 -3.44
C ILE A 193 8.88 12.35 -2.59
N ALA A 194 8.22 12.11 -1.47
CA ALA A 194 7.81 13.10 -0.49
C ALA A 194 8.37 12.75 0.90
N THR A 195 8.56 13.77 1.74
CA THR A 195 9.03 13.59 3.12
C THR A 195 8.07 14.18 4.14
N SER A 196 7.66 13.37 5.12
CA SER A 196 6.89 13.79 6.30
C SER A 196 7.59 13.34 7.59
N GLN A 197 7.20 13.90 8.75
CA GLN A 197 7.88 13.56 10.01
C GLN A 197 7.70 12.10 10.43
N ASN A 198 6.56 11.50 10.07
CA ASN A 198 6.08 10.21 10.54
C ASN A 198 5.91 9.16 9.41
N GLY A 199 6.07 9.55 8.15
CA GLY A 199 5.90 8.68 6.97
C GLY A 199 4.46 8.55 6.47
N TRP A 200 3.50 9.24 7.11
CA TRP A 200 2.09 9.20 6.74
C TRP A 200 1.70 10.41 5.87
N THR A 201 0.58 10.29 5.17
CA THR A 201 -0.09 11.38 4.44
C THR A 201 -0.71 12.39 5.42
N ASN A 202 -0.85 13.63 4.94
CA ASN A 202 -1.60 14.71 5.59
C ASN A 202 -2.27 15.56 4.51
N ASN A 203 -3.05 16.57 4.90
CA ASN A 203 -3.84 17.37 3.96
C ASN A 203 -2.98 18.11 2.91
N GLU A 204 -1.78 18.59 3.28
CA GLU A 204 -0.87 19.23 2.32
C GLU A 204 -0.33 18.21 1.30
N LEU A 205 0.10 17.03 1.74
CA LEU A 205 0.58 15.96 0.86
C LEU A 205 -0.52 15.37 -0.01
N GLY A 206 -1.76 15.29 0.48
CA GLY A 206 -2.93 14.90 -0.31
C GLY A 206 -3.20 15.89 -1.46
N LEU A 207 -3.05 17.19 -1.22
CA LEU A 207 -3.17 18.21 -2.27
C LEU A 207 -1.99 18.16 -3.26
N GLU A 208 -0.75 17.95 -2.80
CA GLU A 208 0.40 17.75 -3.69
C GLU A 208 0.30 16.46 -4.53
N TRP A 209 -0.26 15.40 -3.95
CA TRP A 209 -0.62 14.20 -4.69
C TRP A 209 -1.69 14.48 -5.75
N LEU A 210 -2.72 15.28 -5.44
CA LEU A 210 -3.76 15.64 -6.42
C LEU A 210 -3.20 16.46 -7.58
N LYS A 211 -2.26 17.38 -7.32
CA LYS A 211 -1.50 18.10 -8.36
C LYS A 211 -0.63 17.15 -9.19
N HIS A 212 -0.09 16.09 -8.60
CA HIS A 212 0.66 15.05 -9.32
C HIS A 212 -0.26 14.19 -10.19
N PHE A 213 -1.43 13.79 -9.68
CA PHE A 213 -2.47 13.10 -10.44
C PHE A 213 -2.93 13.94 -11.64
N ASP A 214 -3.20 15.23 -11.44
CA ASP A 214 -3.60 16.13 -12.54
C ASP A 214 -2.50 16.23 -13.61
N ARG A 215 -1.27 16.60 -13.23
CA ARG A 215 -0.12 16.66 -14.15
C ARG A 215 0.09 15.36 -14.94
N SER A 216 -0.15 14.21 -14.29
CA SER A 216 0.01 12.88 -14.89
C SER A 216 -1.12 12.50 -15.87
N THR A 217 -2.33 13.03 -15.69
CA THR A 217 -3.53 12.62 -16.44
C THR A 217 -4.04 13.66 -17.43
N THR A 218 -3.84 14.96 -17.21
CA THR A 218 -4.36 16.05 -18.06
C THR A 218 -3.92 15.95 -19.53
N LYS A 219 -2.70 15.47 -19.79
CA LYS A 219 -2.21 15.25 -21.18
C LYS A 219 -2.73 13.96 -21.84
N ARG A 220 -3.38 13.08 -21.07
CA ARG A 220 -3.90 11.77 -21.51
C ARG A 220 -5.44 11.81 -21.64
N SER A 221 -6.09 12.59 -20.80
CA SER A 221 -7.53 12.85 -20.78
C SER A 221 -7.99 13.42 -22.12
N THR A 222 -8.94 12.75 -22.77
CA THR A 222 -9.64 13.28 -23.95
C THR A 222 -11.06 13.70 -23.64
N GLY A 223 -11.64 13.20 -22.55
CA GLY A 223 -12.94 13.62 -22.04
C GLY A 223 -12.90 15.01 -21.37
N PRO A 224 -14.08 15.64 -21.18
CA PRO A 224 -14.20 16.95 -20.55
C PRO A 224 -14.04 16.92 -19.02
N TYR A 225 -14.23 15.75 -18.40
CA TYR A 225 -14.16 15.50 -16.95
C TYR A 225 -13.50 14.15 -16.67
N ARG A 226 -12.79 14.06 -15.54
CA ARG A 226 -12.23 12.80 -15.01
C ARG A 226 -12.98 12.39 -13.74
N LEU A 227 -13.32 11.12 -13.60
CA LEU A 227 -13.86 10.57 -12.36
C LEU A 227 -12.71 10.03 -11.50
N LEU A 228 -12.71 10.37 -10.21
CA LEU A 228 -11.75 9.89 -9.23
C LEU A 228 -12.49 9.18 -8.08
N ILE A 229 -12.42 7.86 -8.08
CA ILE A 229 -13.02 6.98 -7.07
C ILE A 229 -12.02 6.81 -5.93
N LEU A 230 -12.46 7.13 -4.71
CA LEU A 230 -11.62 7.23 -3.51
C LEU A 230 -12.38 6.77 -2.25
N ASP A 231 -11.66 6.50 -1.16
CA ASP A 231 -12.28 6.19 0.12
C ASP A 231 -12.61 7.47 0.92
N GLY A 232 -13.57 7.37 1.83
CA GLY A 232 -14.02 8.50 2.65
C GLY A 232 -13.05 8.90 3.77
N HIS A 233 -11.73 8.73 3.58
CA HIS A 233 -10.74 9.05 4.60
C HIS A 233 -10.55 10.57 4.73
N GLU A 234 -10.40 11.04 5.98
CA GLU A 234 -10.48 12.47 6.35
C GLU A 234 -9.46 13.36 5.60
N SER A 235 -8.32 12.80 5.21
CA SER A 235 -7.27 13.47 4.42
C SER A 235 -7.68 13.87 3.00
N HIS A 236 -8.81 13.37 2.49
CA HIS A 236 -9.29 13.62 1.12
C HIS A 236 -10.43 14.65 1.06
N HIS A 237 -10.83 15.20 2.22
CA HIS A 237 -11.95 16.12 2.39
C HIS A 237 -11.53 17.55 2.81
N SER A 238 -10.34 17.99 2.41
CA SER A 238 -9.93 19.38 2.63
C SER A 238 -10.57 20.32 1.60
N ALA A 239 -10.94 21.53 2.03
CA ALA A 239 -11.59 22.51 1.15
C ALA A 239 -10.71 22.89 -0.07
N ASP A 240 -9.39 22.90 0.09
CA ASP A 240 -8.44 23.15 -1.00
C ASP A 240 -8.36 21.98 -1.99
N PHE A 241 -8.50 20.73 -1.52
CA PHE A 241 -8.57 19.54 -2.37
C PHE A 241 -9.85 19.55 -3.22
N GLU A 242 -11.01 19.78 -2.61
CA GLU A 242 -12.29 19.88 -3.32
C GLU A 242 -12.31 21.02 -4.33
N ARG A 243 -11.77 22.19 -3.94
CA ARG A 243 -11.63 23.35 -4.84
C ARG A 243 -10.73 23.02 -6.02
N TYR A 244 -9.57 22.41 -5.79
CA TYR A 244 -8.66 22.02 -6.87
C TYR A 244 -9.29 21.00 -7.81
N CYS A 245 -10.03 20.01 -7.30
CA CYS A 245 -10.81 19.07 -8.10
C CYS A 245 -11.81 19.81 -9.01
N LYS A 246 -12.60 20.73 -8.44
CA LYS A 246 -13.59 21.52 -9.18
C LYS A 246 -12.97 22.38 -10.28
N ASP A 247 -11.90 23.10 -9.95
CA ASP A 247 -11.22 24.02 -10.88
C ASP A 247 -10.56 23.25 -12.05
N ASN A 248 -10.12 21.99 -11.83
CA ASN A 248 -9.47 21.14 -12.83
C ASN A 248 -10.39 20.05 -13.44
N LYS A 249 -11.72 20.16 -13.27
CA LYS A 249 -12.73 19.23 -13.83
C LYS A 249 -12.53 17.77 -13.41
N ILE A 250 -12.11 17.56 -12.17
CA ILE A 250 -12.04 16.25 -11.52
C ILE A 250 -13.29 16.10 -10.64
N ILE A 251 -14.01 15.01 -10.81
CA ILE A 251 -15.19 14.66 -10.04
C ILE A 251 -14.79 13.56 -9.06
N THR A 252 -14.92 13.82 -7.77
CA THR A 252 -14.68 12.83 -6.73
C THR A 252 -15.92 11.96 -6.51
N LEU A 253 -15.72 10.66 -6.33
CA LEU A 253 -16.75 9.72 -5.90
C LEU A 253 -16.22 8.93 -4.72
N CYS A 254 -16.79 9.18 -3.55
CA CYS A 254 -16.43 8.50 -2.31
C CYS A 254 -17.17 7.17 -2.21
N MET A 255 -16.48 6.10 -1.85
CA MET A 255 -17.13 4.82 -1.57
C MET A 255 -17.84 4.82 -0.21
N PRO A 256 -18.83 3.94 0.01
CA PRO A 256 -19.37 3.66 1.33
C PRO A 256 -18.27 3.26 2.34
N ALA A 257 -18.44 3.69 3.59
CA ALA A 257 -17.52 3.35 4.67
C ALA A 257 -17.37 1.82 4.82
N HIS A 258 -16.15 1.37 5.16
CA HIS A 258 -15.78 -0.04 5.32
C HIS A 258 -15.89 -0.94 4.06
N ALA A 259 -16.27 -0.40 2.90
CA ALA A 259 -16.42 -1.17 1.65
C ALA A 259 -15.13 -1.32 0.82
N SER A 260 -13.98 -0.75 1.23
CA SER A 260 -12.73 -0.76 0.45
C SER A 260 -12.28 -2.17 0.04
N HIS A 261 -12.40 -3.15 0.95
CA HIS A 261 -12.08 -4.56 0.68
C HIS A 261 -12.92 -5.22 -0.43
N LEU A 262 -14.00 -4.57 -0.89
CA LEU A 262 -14.88 -5.01 -1.98
C LEU A 262 -14.80 -4.09 -3.20
N LEU A 263 -14.83 -2.77 -2.97
CA LEU A 263 -14.90 -1.71 -3.99
C LEU A 263 -13.53 -1.09 -4.33
N GLN A 264 -12.45 -1.73 -3.86
CA GLN A 264 -11.00 -1.59 -4.06
C GLN A 264 -10.29 -2.01 -5.37
N PRO A 265 -10.30 -1.35 -6.55
CA PRO A 265 -9.44 -1.80 -7.66
C PRO A 265 -7.97 -1.98 -7.31
N LEU A 266 -7.43 -1.15 -6.40
CA LEU A 266 -6.06 -1.28 -5.89
C LEU A 266 -5.92 -2.39 -4.84
N ASP A 267 -6.74 -2.43 -3.79
CA ASP A 267 -6.71 -3.49 -2.77
C ASP A 267 -7.05 -4.90 -3.31
N VAL A 268 -8.14 -5.02 -4.07
CA VAL A 268 -8.70 -6.28 -4.59
C VAL A 268 -7.77 -6.93 -5.63
N GLY A 269 -7.05 -6.12 -6.41
CA GLY A 269 -6.21 -6.60 -7.52
C GLY A 269 -4.71 -6.36 -7.36
N CYS A 270 -4.30 -5.13 -7.10
CA CYS A 270 -2.93 -4.67 -7.34
C CYS A 270 -2.02 -4.77 -6.12
N PHE A 271 -2.45 -4.27 -4.96
CA PHE A 271 -1.61 -4.13 -3.77
C PHE A 271 -1.20 -5.46 -3.15
N ALA A 272 -2.07 -6.48 -3.16
CA ALA A 272 -1.71 -7.83 -2.70
C ALA A 272 -0.57 -8.44 -3.55
N VAL A 273 -0.64 -8.27 -4.88
CA VAL A 273 0.37 -8.77 -5.81
C VAL A 273 1.66 -7.97 -5.71
N LEU A 274 1.58 -6.63 -5.59
CA LEU A 274 2.73 -5.75 -5.36
C LEU A 274 3.47 -6.09 -4.06
N LYS A 275 2.76 -6.25 -2.93
CA LYS A 275 3.34 -6.67 -1.64
C LYS A 275 4.04 -8.03 -1.76
N LYS A 276 3.51 -8.96 -2.56
CA LYS A 276 4.14 -10.27 -2.86
C LYS A 276 5.34 -10.18 -3.81
N ALA A 277 5.40 -9.21 -4.71
CA ALA A 277 6.60 -8.95 -5.51
C ALA A 277 7.69 -8.29 -4.66
N TYR A 278 7.36 -7.21 -3.95
CA TYR A 278 8.28 -6.52 -3.04
C TYR A 278 8.88 -7.47 -1.99
N GLY A 279 8.07 -8.34 -1.37
CA GLY A 279 8.55 -9.34 -0.42
C GLY A 279 9.59 -10.32 -1.01
N ARG A 280 9.52 -10.63 -2.31
CA ARG A 280 10.52 -11.48 -3.01
C ARG A 280 11.82 -10.73 -3.25
N GLU A 281 11.76 -9.43 -3.60
CA GLU A 281 12.95 -8.58 -3.72
C GLU A 281 13.70 -8.48 -2.39
N ILE A 282 12.98 -8.26 -1.29
CA ILE A 282 13.61 -8.22 0.05
C ILE A 282 14.13 -9.61 0.47
N GLU A 283 13.44 -10.70 0.13
CA GLU A 283 13.97 -12.05 0.35
C GLU A 283 15.27 -12.30 -0.43
N HIS A 284 15.38 -11.83 -1.68
CA HIS A 284 16.62 -11.90 -2.45
C HIS A 284 17.76 -11.13 -1.78
N LEU A 285 17.51 -9.90 -1.32
CA LEU A 285 18.50 -9.11 -0.57
C LEU A 285 18.97 -9.84 0.70
N ILE A 286 18.06 -10.46 1.47
CA ILE A 286 18.40 -11.25 2.66
C ILE A 286 19.25 -12.49 2.29
N ARG A 287 18.91 -13.19 1.20
CA ARG A 287 19.68 -14.34 0.68
C ARG A 287 21.09 -13.93 0.23
N CYS A 288 21.27 -12.66 -0.15
CA CYS A 288 22.54 -12.00 -0.45
C CYS A 288 23.23 -11.37 0.78
N SER A 289 22.84 -11.78 2.00
CA SER A 289 23.40 -11.32 3.29
C SER A 289 23.14 -9.86 3.65
N ILE A 290 22.18 -9.19 3.01
CA ILE A 290 21.74 -7.84 3.39
C ILE A 290 20.62 -7.94 4.43
N THR A 291 21.01 -7.84 5.70
CA THR A 291 20.13 -7.96 6.87
C THR A 291 19.58 -6.64 7.39
N HIS A 292 19.77 -5.53 6.67
CA HIS A 292 19.19 -4.23 7.01
C HIS A 292 18.79 -3.49 5.74
N ILE A 293 17.49 -3.25 5.57
CA ILE A 293 16.90 -2.53 4.44
C ILE A 293 16.69 -1.07 4.86
N SER A 294 17.24 -0.13 4.11
CA SER A 294 16.96 1.30 4.24
C SER A 294 16.35 1.85 2.94
N LYS A 295 16.07 3.15 2.88
CA LYS A 295 15.49 3.80 1.69
C LYS A 295 16.30 3.54 0.40
N THR A 296 17.62 3.41 0.48
CA THR A 296 18.50 3.10 -0.67
C THR A 296 18.37 1.67 -1.20
N GLU A 297 17.85 0.76 -0.40
CA GLU A 297 17.49 -0.60 -0.82
C GLU A 297 16.00 -0.70 -1.17
N PHE A 298 15.14 0.07 -0.49
CA PHE A 298 13.70 0.12 -0.75
C PHE A 298 13.36 0.59 -2.15
N PHE A 299 13.81 1.79 -2.58
CA PHE A 299 13.32 2.35 -3.85
C PHE A 299 13.61 1.45 -5.06
N PRO A 300 14.81 0.84 -5.22
CA PRO A 300 15.08 -0.09 -6.31
C PRO A 300 14.25 -1.39 -6.22
N ALA A 301 14.08 -1.95 -5.02
CA ALA A 301 13.26 -3.15 -4.81
C ALA A 301 11.77 -2.89 -5.08
N PHE A 302 11.26 -1.73 -4.64
CA PHE A 302 9.90 -1.28 -4.92
C PHE A 302 9.70 -1.03 -6.41
N TYR A 303 10.66 -0.41 -7.11
CA TYR A 303 10.58 -0.19 -8.55
C TYR A 303 10.56 -1.51 -9.36
N ALA A 304 11.42 -2.47 -9.02
CA ALA A 304 11.40 -3.80 -9.62
C ALA A 304 10.04 -4.49 -9.41
N ALA A 305 9.52 -4.45 -8.18
CA ALA A 305 8.21 -5.00 -7.85
C ALA A 305 7.07 -4.31 -8.60
N PHE A 306 7.03 -2.98 -8.61
CA PHE A 306 6.02 -2.16 -9.30
C PHE A 306 5.97 -2.47 -10.79
N LYS A 307 7.14 -2.46 -11.46
CA LYS A 307 7.27 -2.79 -12.88
C LYS A 307 6.82 -4.21 -13.22
N ALA A 308 6.97 -5.15 -12.29
CA ALA A 308 6.53 -6.53 -12.46
C ALA A 308 5.02 -6.75 -12.19
N THR A 309 4.33 -5.84 -11.48
CA THR A 309 2.94 -6.08 -11.03
C THR A 309 1.90 -5.07 -11.51
N PHE A 310 2.27 -3.82 -11.81
CA PHE A 310 1.35 -2.82 -12.39
C PHE A 310 1.24 -3.02 -13.90
N THR A 311 0.69 -4.16 -14.28
CA THR A 311 0.37 -4.53 -15.66
C THR A 311 -1.10 -4.25 -15.96
N GLU A 312 -1.40 -3.97 -17.23
CA GLU A 312 -2.75 -3.73 -17.73
C GLU A 312 -3.75 -4.82 -17.30
N SER A 313 -3.32 -6.08 -17.37
CA SER A 313 -4.13 -7.25 -16.96
C SER A 313 -4.48 -7.23 -15.46
N ASN A 314 -3.51 -6.90 -14.59
CA ASN A 314 -3.76 -6.84 -13.15
C ASN A 314 -4.65 -5.65 -12.78
N ILE A 315 -4.45 -4.50 -13.43
CA ILE A 315 -5.23 -3.28 -13.20
C ILE A 315 -6.69 -3.47 -13.66
N ARG A 316 -6.91 -3.94 -14.89
CA ARG A 316 -8.24 -4.33 -15.39
C ARG A 316 -8.84 -5.46 -14.55
N GLY A 317 -8.00 -6.35 -14.00
CA GLY A 317 -8.39 -7.38 -13.04
C GLY A 317 -8.95 -6.82 -11.74
N GLY A 318 -8.32 -5.77 -11.18
CA GLY A 318 -8.78 -5.04 -10.00
C GLY A 318 -10.14 -4.37 -10.20
N PHE A 319 -10.30 -3.57 -11.26
CA PHE A 319 -11.59 -2.94 -11.61
C PHE A 319 -12.71 -3.97 -11.83
N ARG A 320 -12.41 -5.07 -12.52
CA ARG A 320 -13.35 -6.18 -12.72
C ARG A 320 -13.61 -6.97 -11.44
N GLY A 321 -12.69 -6.98 -10.48
CA GLY A 321 -12.82 -7.61 -9.18
C GLY A 321 -13.71 -6.83 -8.22
N ALA A 322 -13.70 -5.49 -8.36
CA ALA A 322 -14.52 -4.52 -7.64
C ALA A 322 -15.89 -4.24 -8.28
N GLY A 323 -16.19 -4.83 -9.44
CA GLY A 323 -17.47 -4.62 -10.14
C GLY A 323 -17.62 -3.23 -10.78
N LEU A 324 -16.52 -2.49 -10.96
CA LEU A 324 -16.54 -1.10 -11.45
C LEU A 324 -16.29 -0.97 -12.96
N SER A 325 -15.50 -1.86 -13.57
CA SER A 325 -15.36 -1.94 -15.03
C SER A 325 -15.10 -3.37 -15.54
N PRO A 326 -15.97 -3.93 -16.40
CA PRO A 326 -17.34 -3.44 -16.66
C PRO A 326 -18.14 -3.36 -15.36
N PHE A 327 -19.16 -2.49 -15.33
CA PHE A 327 -20.01 -2.30 -14.16
C PHE A 327 -20.87 -3.56 -13.91
N ASP A 328 -20.70 -4.16 -12.73
CA ASP A 328 -21.29 -5.45 -12.34
C ASP A 328 -21.49 -5.49 -10.81
N PRO A 329 -22.65 -5.00 -10.30
CA PRO A 329 -22.94 -4.96 -8.86
C PRO A 329 -23.04 -6.35 -8.21
N GLU A 330 -23.56 -7.35 -8.93
CA GLU A 330 -23.78 -8.72 -8.42
C GLU A 330 -22.49 -9.36 -7.92
N LYS A 331 -21.37 -9.04 -8.57
CA LYS A 331 -20.04 -9.50 -8.18
C LYS A 331 -19.53 -8.95 -6.84
N VAL A 332 -20.14 -7.88 -6.33
CA VAL A 332 -19.91 -7.34 -4.99
C VAL A 332 -20.96 -7.88 -4.03
N ILE A 333 -22.23 -7.85 -4.41
CA ILE A 333 -23.37 -8.30 -3.60
C ILE A 333 -23.21 -9.78 -3.21
N SER A 334 -22.86 -10.65 -4.15
CA SER A 334 -22.63 -12.09 -3.90
C SER A 334 -21.49 -12.41 -2.92
N LYS A 335 -20.61 -11.45 -2.60
CA LYS A 335 -19.56 -11.64 -1.57
C LYS A 335 -20.05 -11.33 -0.15
N LEU A 336 -21.20 -10.67 -0.01
CA LEU A 336 -21.82 -10.35 1.29
C LEU A 336 -22.53 -11.59 1.89
N ASP A 337 -22.93 -12.55 1.06
CA ASP A 337 -23.46 -13.85 1.49
C ASP A 337 -22.32 -14.80 1.90
N VAL A 338 -21.86 -14.64 3.15
CA VAL A 338 -20.75 -15.44 3.70
C VAL A 338 -21.17 -16.88 3.98
N GLN A 339 -20.93 -17.78 3.02
CA GLN A 339 -20.94 -19.21 3.29
C GLN A 339 -19.61 -19.68 3.89
N LEU A 340 -19.64 -20.10 5.15
CA LEU A 340 -18.50 -20.70 5.85
C LEU A 340 -18.10 -22.03 5.18
N ARG A 341 -16.94 -22.05 4.51
CA ARG A 341 -16.33 -23.30 4.03
C ARG A 341 -15.25 -23.80 5.00
N THR A 342 -15.50 -24.95 5.61
CA THR A 342 -14.50 -25.69 6.39
C THR A 342 -13.45 -26.30 5.45
N PRO A 343 -12.13 -26.16 5.72
CA PRO A 343 -11.11 -26.82 4.92
C PRO A 343 -11.14 -28.34 5.14
N THR A 344 -11.14 -29.13 4.06
CA THR A 344 -10.96 -30.57 4.12
C THR A 344 -9.54 -30.91 4.61
N PRO A 345 -9.35 -31.80 5.61
CA PRO A 345 -8.02 -32.19 6.05
C PRO A 345 -7.25 -32.94 4.96
N PRO A 346 -5.91 -32.80 4.86
CA PRO A 346 -5.10 -33.61 3.96
C PRO A 346 -5.07 -35.08 4.42
N GLU A 347 -5.18 -36.00 3.46
CA GLU A 347 -5.11 -37.44 3.71
C GLU A 347 -3.64 -37.89 3.85
N GLU A 348 -3.23 -38.34 5.04
CA GLU A 348 -1.86 -38.82 5.28
C GLU A 348 -1.67 -40.26 4.78
N ALA A 349 -1.13 -40.40 3.57
CA ALA A 349 -0.74 -41.70 3.03
C ALA A 349 0.51 -42.26 3.75
N ALA A 350 0.31 -43.26 4.60
CA ALA A 350 1.39 -43.99 5.27
C ALA A 350 2.28 -44.74 4.27
N LYS A 351 3.61 -44.55 4.36
CA LYS A 351 4.60 -45.25 3.53
C LYS A 351 5.05 -46.55 4.19
N PRO A 352 5.09 -47.69 3.48
CA PRO A 352 5.70 -48.92 3.99
C PRO A 352 7.20 -48.78 4.19
N SER A 353 7.72 -49.46 5.20
CA SER A 353 9.16 -49.71 5.37
C SER A 353 9.67 -50.63 4.27
N THR A 354 10.72 -50.23 3.54
CA THR A 354 11.45 -51.09 2.60
C THR A 354 12.89 -51.33 3.04
N SER A 355 13.35 -52.55 2.75
CA SER A 355 14.71 -53.02 3.01
C SER A 355 15.79 -52.20 2.30
N TRP A 356 17.00 -52.24 2.88
CA TRP A 356 18.18 -51.50 2.46
C TRP A 356 18.49 -51.55 0.94
N THR A 357 18.60 -50.38 0.32
CA THR A 357 19.08 -50.16 -1.05
C THR A 357 20.37 -49.34 -1.07
N SER A 358 21.11 -49.38 -2.19
CA SER A 358 22.37 -48.64 -2.33
C SER A 358 22.17 -47.13 -2.17
N LYS A 359 22.77 -46.55 -1.12
CA LYS A 359 22.64 -45.11 -0.84
C LYS A 359 23.53 -44.28 -1.78
N THR A 360 22.98 -43.18 -2.28
CA THR A 360 23.71 -42.20 -3.07
C THR A 360 24.75 -41.51 -2.18
N PRO A 361 26.06 -41.54 -2.51
CA PRO A 361 27.09 -40.90 -1.70
C PRO A 361 26.88 -39.39 -1.66
N THR A 362 26.96 -38.83 -0.46
CA THR A 362 26.70 -37.41 -0.14
C THR A 362 27.97 -36.62 0.19
N THR A 363 29.06 -37.31 0.53
CA THR A 363 30.38 -36.72 0.81
C THR A 363 31.45 -37.26 -0.15
N ALA A 364 32.58 -36.55 -0.27
CA ALA A 364 33.71 -37.00 -1.10
C ALA A 364 34.29 -38.35 -0.62
N ILE A 365 34.29 -38.60 0.69
CA ILE A 365 34.78 -39.84 1.32
C ILE A 365 33.83 -41.02 1.00
N GLU A 366 32.52 -40.79 1.03
CA GLU A 366 31.53 -41.78 0.58
C GLU A 366 31.64 -42.07 -0.93
N ALA A 367 31.91 -41.06 -1.75
CA ALA A 367 32.11 -41.25 -3.19
C ALA A 367 33.39 -42.04 -3.50
N GLN A 368 34.50 -41.72 -2.81
CA GLN A 368 35.76 -42.44 -2.94
C GLN A 368 35.62 -43.91 -2.51
N SER A 369 35.07 -44.16 -1.31
CA SER A 369 34.87 -45.52 -0.80
C SER A 369 33.93 -46.37 -1.67
N GLN A 370 32.89 -45.76 -2.28
CA GLN A 370 32.07 -46.45 -3.29
C GLN A 370 32.83 -46.73 -4.59
N SER A 371 33.70 -45.83 -5.04
CA SER A 371 34.57 -46.05 -6.20
C SER A 371 35.54 -47.23 -5.97
N GLU A 372 36.23 -47.25 -4.85
CA GLU A 372 37.14 -48.34 -4.43
C GLU A 372 36.39 -49.67 -4.22
N TYR A 373 35.12 -49.63 -3.81
CA TYR A 373 34.26 -50.81 -3.71
C TYR A 373 33.83 -51.34 -5.08
N LEU A 374 33.41 -50.45 -5.99
CA LEU A 374 33.09 -50.75 -7.39
C LEU A 374 34.30 -51.38 -8.09
N GLU A 375 35.48 -50.78 -7.97
CA GLU A 375 36.71 -51.27 -8.59
C GLU A 375 37.07 -52.67 -8.09
N ARG A 376 37.00 -52.92 -6.77
CA ARG A 376 37.22 -54.25 -6.19
C ARG A 376 36.17 -55.28 -6.64
N ARG A 377 34.93 -54.88 -6.88
CA ARG A 377 33.88 -55.77 -7.44
C ARG A 377 34.13 -56.10 -8.90
N ILE A 378 34.46 -55.11 -9.73
CA ILE A 378 34.77 -55.29 -11.16
C ILE A 378 35.97 -56.25 -11.32
N ARG A 379 37.06 -56.02 -10.58
CA ARG A 379 38.26 -56.89 -10.58
C ARG A 379 38.00 -58.34 -10.12
N ARG A 380 36.89 -58.62 -9.42
CA ARG A 380 36.53 -59.94 -8.89
C ARG A 380 35.38 -60.63 -9.65
N HIS A 381 34.79 -59.96 -10.64
CA HIS A 381 33.62 -60.47 -11.35
C HIS A 381 33.99 -61.59 -12.33
N LYS A 382 33.61 -62.84 -12.05
CA LYS A 382 33.98 -64.00 -12.89
C LYS A 382 32.85 -64.70 -13.65
N SER A 383 31.57 -64.58 -13.25
CA SER A 383 30.44 -65.19 -13.99
C SER A 383 29.01 -64.85 -13.50
N SER A 384 28.84 -63.97 -12.51
CA SER A 384 27.52 -63.62 -11.94
C SER A 384 26.79 -62.53 -12.75
N SER A 385 25.53 -62.22 -12.39
CA SER A 385 24.79 -61.12 -13.03
C SER A 385 25.42 -59.75 -12.73
N PRO A 386 25.59 -58.86 -13.73
CA PRO A 386 26.19 -57.54 -13.56
C PRO A 386 25.27 -56.53 -12.83
N GLU A 387 24.02 -56.88 -12.52
CA GLU A 387 22.99 -55.97 -11.99
C GLU A 387 23.47 -55.12 -10.81
N SER A 388 24.21 -55.73 -9.86
CA SER A 388 24.74 -55.02 -8.68
C SER A 388 25.84 -53.99 -9.02
N ILE A 389 26.60 -54.21 -10.11
CA ILE A 389 27.59 -53.24 -10.61
C ILE A 389 26.86 -52.11 -11.35
N ILE A 390 25.85 -52.45 -12.16
CA ILE A 390 24.99 -51.49 -12.86
C ILE A 390 24.25 -50.59 -11.87
N GLU A 391 23.71 -51.13 -10.77
CA GLU A 391 23.04 -50.37 -9.71
C GLU A 391 24.01 -49.39 -9.01
N ALA A 392 25.21 -49.85 -8.67
CA ALA A 392 26.23 -48.99 -8.06
C ALA A 392 26.73 -47.89 -9.02
N LEU A 393 26.86 -48.16 -10.33
CA LEU A 393 27.14 -47.15 -11.35
C LEU A 393 25.99 -46.15 -11.52
N LYS A 394 24.73 -46.60 -11.45
CA LYS A 394 23.54 -45.72 -11.44
C LYS A 394 23.54 -44.82 -10.19
N SER A 395 23.88 -45.35 -9.01
CA SER A 395 24.00 -44.58 -7.76
C SER A 395 25.11 -43.53 -7.83
N SER A 396 26.30 -43.91 -8.31
CA SER A 396 27.42 -42.99 -8.53
C SER A 396 27.06 -41.88 -9.53
N THR A 397 26.48 -42.24 -10.68
CA THR A 397 26.00 -41.27 -11.69
C THR A 397 24.99 -40.28 -11.11
N LYS A 398 24.08 -40.75 -10.23
CA LYS A 398 23.11 -39.91 -9.52
C LYS A 398 23.80 -38.96 -8.53
N ALA A 399 24.83 -39.42 -7.82
CA ALA A 399 25.62 -38.57 -6.93
C ALA A 399 26.38 -37.49 -7.69
N THR A 400 27.07 -37.84 -8.78
CA THR A 400 27.81 -36.88 -9.62
C THR A 400 26.87 -35.83 -10.21
N LYS A 401 25.69 -36.23 -10.72
CA LYS A 401 24.65 -35.27 -11.16
C LYS A 401 24.21 -34.33 -10.02
N ALA A 402 23.92 -34.88 -8.83
CA ALA A 402 23.53 -34.06 -7.68
C ALA A 402 24.65 -33.09 -7.24
N ALA A 403 25.91 -33.51 -7.28
CA ALA A 403 27.07 -32.67 -6.97
C ALA A 403 27.26 -31.55 -8.00
N ILE A 404 27.17 -31.85 -9.31
CA ILE A 404 27.26 -30.85 -10.38
C ILE A 404 26.11 -29.83 -10.29
N HIS A 405 24.87 -30.28 -10.06
CA HIS A 405 23.75 -29.37 -9.86
C HIS A 405 23.93 -28.47 -8.62
N ARG A 406 24.47 -29.01 -7.51
CA ARG A 406 24.82 -28.20 -6.33
C ARG A 406 25.91 -27.19 -6.63
N LEU A 407 26.95 -27.57 -7.37
CA LEU A 407 28.05 -26.66 -7.76
C LEU A 407 27.51 -25.51 -8.61
N ALA A 408 26.73 -25.79 -9.65
CA ALA A 408 26.11 -24.75 -10.49
C ALA A 408 25.20 -23.79 -9.70
N LEU A 409 24.46 -24.29 -8.71
CA LEU A 409 23.65 -23.45 -7.80
C LEU A 409 24.52 -22.59 -6.87
N VAL A 410 25.68 -23.09 -6.43
CA VAL A 410 26.64 -22.33 -5.61
C VAL A 410 27.34 -21.26 -6.44
N GLU A 411 27.79 -21.58 -7.66
CA GLU A 411 28.41 -20.63 -8.59
C GLU A 411 27.46 -19.49 -8.96
N ALA A 412 26.20 -19.81 -9.29
CA ALA A 412 25.17 -18.80 -9.54
C ALA A 412 24.95 -17.90 -8.32
N ARG A 413 24.87 -18.49 -7.11
CA ARG A 413 24.68 -17.72 -5.87
C ARG A 413 25.89 -16.86 -5.52
N LEU A 414 27.12 -17.31 -5.77
CA LEU A 414 28.34 -16.52 -5.56
C LEU A 414 28.34 -15.29 -6.49
N LYS A 415 27.99 -15.47 -7.76
CA LYS A 415 27.88 -14.37 -8.74
C LYS A 415 26.83 -13.34 -8.32
N ASP A 416 25.64 -13.77 -7.89
CA ASP A 416 24.59 -12.89 -7.37
C ASP A 416 25.06 -12.13 -6.12
N LEU A 417 25.72 -12.83 -5.17
CA LEU A 417 26.29 -12.25 -3.96
C LEU A 417 27.31 -11.16 -4.28
N GLU A 418 28.25 -11.41 -5.20
CA GLU A 418 29.29 -10.46 -5.60
C GLU A 418 28.69 -9.22 -6.29
N GLN A 419 27.77 -9.42 -7.23
CA GLN A 419 27.10 -8.34 -7.96
C GLN A 419 26.29 -7.44 -7.02
N THR A 420 25.46 -8.04 -6.16
CA THR A 420 24.60 -7.30 -5.21
C THR A 420 25.43 -6.57 -4.16
N ASN A 421 26.45 -7.20 -3.59
CA ASN A 421 27.37 -6.53 -2.65
C ASN A 421 28.13 -5.37 -3.31
N LYS A 422 28.53 -5.49 -4.58
CA LYS A 422 29.20 -4.41 -5.32
C LYS A 422 28.30 -3.19 -5.51
N ILE A 423 27.03 -3.39 -5.89
CA ILE A 423 26.02 -2.32 -6.05
C ILE A 423 25.77 -1.64 -4.70
N ILE A 424 25.47 -2.41 -3.65
CA ILE A 424 25.13 -1.85 -2.33
C ILE A 424 26.34 -1.17 -1.69
N SER A 425 27.55 -1.70 -1.88
CA SER A 425 28.77 -1.05 -1.40
C SER A 425 29.08 0.27 -2.14
N ARG A 426 28.57 0.49 -3.36
CA ARG A 426 28.63 1.80 -4.01
C ARG A 426 27.60 2.75 -3.40
N ARG A 427 26.31 2.36 -3.35
CA ARG A 427 25.22 3.14 -2.74
C ARG A 427 25.49 3.55 -1.29
N ARG A 428 26.04 2.66 -0.45
CA ARG A 428 26.44 2.95 0.95
C ARG A 428 27.63 3.90 1.08
N ARG A 429 28.51 3.98 0.07
CA ARG A 429 29.59 4.98 -0.01
C ARG A 429 29.13 6.31 -0.63
N GLY A 430 27.91 6.36 -1.18
CA GLY A 430 27.31 7.59 -1.69
C GLY A 430 27.18 8.65 -0.60
N LYS A 431 27.64 9.89 -0.89
CA LYS A 431 27.50 11.02 0.04
C LYS A 431 26.02 11.26 0.36
N ARG A 432 25.68 11.37 1.65
CA ARG A 432 24.33 11.68 2.15
C ARG A 432 24.05 13.20 2.09
N THR A 433 24.35 13.81 0.95
CA THR A 433 24.14 15.24 0.70
C THR A 433 22.65 15.56 0.79
N ARG A 434 22.30 16.63 1.51
CA ARG A 434 20.91 17.12 1.62
C ARG A 434 20.60 17.96 0.39
N LEU A 435 19.53 17.63 -0.33
CA LEU A 435 19.07 18.38 -1.51
C LEU A 435 18.03 19.45 -1.13
N GLN A 436 16.98 19.03 -0.43
CA GLN A 436 15.84 19.86 -0.03
C GLN A 436 15.39 19.49 1.39
N LYS A 437 14.83 20.46 2.13
CA LYS A 437 14.20 20.23 3.43
C LYS A 437 12.69 20.06 3.25
N GLY A 438 12.16 18.88 3.57
CA GLY A 438 10.73 18.57 3.50
C GLY A 438 10.14 18.58 2.07
N GLY A 439 8.82 18.42 2.01
CA GLY A 439 8.02 18.61 0.80
C GLY A 439 8.04 17.42 -0.16
N THR A 440 7.77 17.72 -1.43
CA THR A 440 7.79 16.78 -2.55
C THR A 440 8.97 17.09 -3.48
N MET A 441 9.48 16.07 -4.16
CA MET A 441 10.53 16.20 -5.17
C MET A 441 10.43 15.04 -6.16
N THR A 442 10.30 15.35 -7.45
CA THR A 442 10.41 14.33 -8.52
C THR A 442 11.84 13.81 -8.62
N VAL A 443 12.00 12.60 -9.16
CA VAL A 443 13.32 12.06 -9.45
C VAL A 443 14.08 12.94 -10.45
N GLN A 444 13.39 13.52 -11.44
CA GLN A 444 14.00 14.41 -12.44
C GLN A 444 14.51 15.72 -11.82
N GLU A 445 13.73 16.38 -10.95
CA GLU A 445 14.17 17.59 -10.23
C GLU A 445 15.38 17.26 -9.33
N ALA A 446 15.35 16.12 -8.63
CA ALA A 446 16.48 15.68 -7.80
C ALA A 446 17.76 15.47 -8.62
N SER A 447 17.66 14.83 -9.79
CA SER A 447 18.79 14.68 -10.72
C SER A 447 19.35 16.02 -11.16
N GLN A 448 18.49 16.97 -11.56
CA GLN A 448 18.94 18.32 -11.97
C GLN A 448 19.68 19.06 -10.84
N VAL A 449 19.17 18.99 -9.60
CA VAL A 449 19.87 19.58 -8.43
C VAL A 449 21.21 18.87 -8.18
N ILE A 450 21.25 17.55 -8.29
CA ILE A 450 22.48 16.76 -8.15
C ILE A 450 23.54 17.16 -9.19
N ASP A 451 23.13 17.24 -10.46
CA ASP A 451 24.02 17.57 -11.59
C ASP A 451 24.57 18.99 -11.44
N GLN A 452 23.73 19.96 -11.07
CA GLN A 452 24.17 21.33 -10.77
C GLN A 452 25.19 21.37 -9.61
N MET A 453 24.94 20.64 -8.51
CA MET A 453 25.87 20.58 -7.39
C MET A 453 27.22 19.95 -7.76
N ASP A 454 27.23 18.94 -8.63
CA ASP A 454 28.46 18.31 -9.10
C ASP A 454 29.23 19.24 -10.08
N VAL A 455 28.53 20.04 -10.90
CA VAL A 455 29.12 21.13 -11.73
C VAL A 455 29.73 22.23 -10.86
N ASP A 456 28.99 22.75 -9.88
CA ASP A 456 29.46 23.80 -8.97
C ASP A 456 30.70 23.33 -8.19
N THR A 457 30.70 22.06 -7.75
CA THR A 457 31.84 21.43 -7.08
C THR A 457 33.07 21.34 -8.00
N GLN A 458 32.88 21.03 -9.29
CA GLN A 458 33.97 21.01 -10.27
C GLN A 458 34.52 22.42 -10.52
N LEU A 459 33.65 23.42 -10.72
CA LEU A 459 34.05 24.82 -10.89
C LEU A 459 34.85 25.35 -9.70
N ILE A 460 34.41 25.07 -8.46
CA ILE A 460 35.17 25.45 -7.24
C ILE A 460 36.54 24.75 -7.21
N ALA A 461 36.62 23.47 -7.59
CA ALA A 461 37.87 22.73 -7.64
C ALA A 461 38.83 23.23 -8.74
N GLU A 462 38.32 23.72 -9.86
CA GLU A 462 39.11 24.32 -10.94
C GLU A 462 39.58 25.73 -10.59
N LEU A 463 38.71 26.58 -10.03
CA LEU A 463 39.06 27.90 -9.50
C LEU A 463 40.13 27.80 -8.39
N SER A 464 40.05 26.77 -7.55
CA SER A 464 41.06 26.49 -6.52
C SER A 464 42.40 26.05 -7.09
N LYS A 465 42.43 25.46 -8.30
CA LYS A 465 43.66 25.09 -9.01
C LYS A 465 44.25 26.27 -9.80
N SER A 466 43.41 27.08 -10.45
CA SER A 466 43.86 28.24 -11.23
C SER A 466 44.27 29.43 -10.34
N GLY A 467 43.67 29.60 -9.16
CA GLY A 467 44.08 30.56 -8.15
C GLY A 467 45.48 30.29 -7.53
N GLY A 468 46.09 29.13 -7.82
CA GLY A 468 47.41 28.73 -7.31
C GLY A 468 48.61 29.52 -7.85
N GLN A 469 48.41 30.48 -8.76
CA GLN A 469 49.47 31.32 -9.33
C GLN A 469 49.25 32.83 -9.11
N GLY A 470 48.88 33.22 -7.89
CA GLY A 470 48.81 34.63 -7.44
C GLY A 470 49.46 34.83 -6.06
N ARG A 471 50.56 35.59 -5.99
CA ARG A 471 51.30 35.84 -4.74
C ARG A 471 50.54 36.77 -3.79
N SER A 472 50.27 36.34 -2.54
CA SER A 472 50.44 37.18 -1.34
C SER A 472 50.18 36.41 -0.03
N ALA A 473 51.23 35.88 0.59
CA ALA A 473 51.27 35.64 2.03
C ALA A 473 52.71 35.87 2.51
N ARG A 474 52.91 36.85 3.40
CA ARG A 474 54.20 37.01 4.10
C ARG A 474 54.43 35.74 4.93
N PRO A 475 55.66 35.18 4.97
CA PRO A 475 55.92 34.03 5.83
C PRO A 475 55.70 34.43 7.28
N ASP A 476 54.77 33.74 7.95
CA ASP A 476 54.44 34.02 9.34
C ASP A 476 55.68 33.77 10.20
N VAL A 477 56.09 34.79 10.97
CA VAL A 477 57.41 34.79 11.61
C VAL A 477 57.40 33.78 12.75
N ARG A 478 58.15 32.69 12.61
CA ARG A 478 58.20 31.62 13.62
C ARG A 478 58.49 32.18 15.00
N ARG A 479 57.55 31.94 15.93
CA ARG A 479 57.64 32.30 17.34
C ARG A 479 58.17 31.12 18.16
N CYS A 480 58.92 31.43 19.22
CA CYS A 480 59.41 30.44 20.16
C CYS A 480 58.25 29.80 20.94
N GLY A 481 58.17 28.46 20.95
CA GLY A 481 57.11 27.73 21.66
C GLY A 481 57.15 27.82 23.19
N VAL A 482 58.23 28.35 23.77
CA VAL A 482 58.38 28.53 25.24
C VAL A 482 57.95 29.93 25.69
N CYS A 483 58.21 30.98 24.90
CA CYS A 483 57.97 32.37 25.33
C CYS A 483 57.19 33.25 24.32
N GLY A 484 56.73 32.69 23.19
CA GLY A 484 55.90 33.39 22.19
C GLY A 484 56.59 34.49 21.37
N LYS A 485 57.87 34.80 21.63
CA LYS A 485 58.64 35.84 20.91
C LYS A 485 59.25 35.29 19.62
N ALA A 486 59.36 36.15 18.61
CA ALA A 486 60.02 35.84 17.34
C ALA A 486 61.56 35.88 17.46
N GLY A 487 62.27 35.35 16.45
CA GLY A 487 63.72 35.49 16.29
C GLY A 487 64.58 34.41 16.95
N HIS A 488 63.99 33.48 17.71
CA HIS A 488 64.68 32.31 18.25
C HIS A 488 63.70 31.12 18.39
N ASN A 489 64.22 29.93 18.67
CA ASN A 489 63.41 28.72 18.85
C ASN A 489 63.49 28.18 20.29
N ALA A 490 62.63 27.21 20.62
CA ALA A 490 62.51 26.65 21.97
C ALA A 490 63.84 26.12 22.57
N ARG A 491 64.77 25.61 21.74
CA ARG A 491 66.06 25.06 22.19
C ARG A 491 67.10 26.14 22.51
N THR A 492 66.87 27.38 22.11
CA THR A 492 67.73 28.53 22.40
C THR A 492 67.00 29.59 23.21
N CYS A 493 65.91 29.21 23.90
CA CYS A 493 65.16 30.10 24.76
C CYS A 493 65.80 30.15 26.14
N GLN A 494 66.23 31.34 26.58
CA GLN A 494 66.83 31.55 27.90
C GLN A 494 65.79 31.77 29.02
N VAL A 495 64.51 31.54 28.74
CA VAL A 495 63.44 31.66 29.74
C VAL A 495 63.31 30.34 30.49
N VAL A 496 63.76 30.31 31.74
CA VAL A 496 63.50 29.22 32.66
C VAL A 496 62.07 29.36 33.18
N ILE A 497 61.26 28.32 33.00
CA ILE A 497 59.94 28.21 33.61
C ILE A 497 60.09 27.24 34.79
N GLU A 498 59.99 27.75 36.02
CA GLU A 498 59.86 26.90 37.19
C GLU A 498 58.48 26.24 37.18
N ILE A 499 58.46 24.90 37.29
CA ILE A 499 57.23 24.12 37.35
C ILE A 499 57.04 23.71 38.81
N SER A 500 56.12 24.37 39.52
CA SER A 500 55.63 23.91 40.81
C SER A 500 54.85 22.61 40.61
N GLY A 501 55.38 21.50 41.16
CA GLY A 501 54.76 20.18 41.07
C GLY A 501 54.00 19.82 42.35
N GLU A 502 52.78 19.36 42.18
CA GLU A 502 51.87 18.73 43.16
C GLU A 502 50.67 18.21 42.33
N GLU A 503 50.02 17.07 42.59
CA GLU A 503 50.45 15.83 43.24
C GLU A 503 49.49 14.73 42.74
N TYR A 504 49.93 13.46 42.62
CA TYR A 504 49.03 12.33 42.33
C TYR A 504 48.76 11.57 43.63
N SER A 505 47.49 11.30 43.96
CA SER A 505 47.11 10.28 44.95
C SER A 505 45.67 9.80 44.72
N GLU A 506 45.57 8.47 44.56
CA GLU A 506 44.40 7.57 44.53
C GLU A 506 43.18 7.90 43.63
#